data_AF-A0A8C5N109-F1
#
_entry.id   AF-A0A8C5N109-F1
#
_cell.length_a   1.000
_cell.length_b   1.000
_cell.length_c   1.000
_cell.angle_alpha   90.00
_cell.angle_beta   90.00
_cell.angle_gamma   90.00
#
_symmetry.space_group_name_H-M   'P 1'
#
loop_
_entity.id
_entity.type
_entity.pdbx_description
1 polymer ?
#
loop_
_entity_poly.entity_id
_entity_poly.type
_entity_poly.pdbx_seq_one_letter_code
_entity_poly.pdbx_strand_id
1 'polypeptide(L)'
;MAHTVLWRIIFISCLIPLISSRDCKWLHPKQEYLSKQILQTFNQMSSLELSFGFCPQNVTELPNIDDLYNITQVEEAATTVREVFNQTIWFYKKHHTDLQCQEKAWERLQALLHYVQNLLDDCIPEDAENSELTHKVSDYFNILEKNDSKCAHNMVHINIKKNLQLASHLSSTMRRRRLLK
;
A
#
# COMPACT_ATOMS: atom_id res chain seq x y z
N MET A 1 -61.16 -25.44 18.63
CA MET A 1 -60.73 -25.17 17.23
C MET A 1 -60.92 -23.68 17.02
N ALA A 2 -59.98 -22.83 16.66
CA ALA A 2 -58.64 -23.00 16.14
C ALA A 2 -57.76 -21.80 16.57
N HIS A 3 -56.51 -22.15 16.87
CA HIS A 3 -55.25 -21.41 16.81
C HIS A 3 -55.24 -19.87 16.64
N THR A 4 -54.77 -19.23 17.71
CA THR A 4 -54.05 -17.96 17.72
C THR A 4 -52.89 -17.97 16.70
N VAL A 5 -52.97 -17.15 15.67
CA VAL A 5 -51.85 -16.92 14.73
C VAL A 5 -50.88 -15.96 15.39
N LEU A 6 -49.85 -16.53 16.02
CA LEU A 6 -48.72 -15.82 16.60
C LEU A 6 -47.80 -15.36 15.46
N TRP A 7 -47.83 -14.07 15.15
CA TRP A 7 -46.98 -13.45 14.13
C TRP A 7 -45.53 -13.43 14.63
N ARG A 8 -44.75 -14.46 14.30
CA ARG A 8 -43.30 -14.45 14.52
C ARG A 8 -42.65 -13.63 13.42
N ILE A 9 -42.39 -12.35 13.72
CA ILE A 9 -41.40 -11.56 12.99
C ILE A 9 -40.04 -12.20 13.30
N ILE A 10 -39.56 -13.05 12.39
CA ILE A 10 -38.18 -13.53 12.42
C ILE A 10 -37.33 -12.34 11.96
N PHE A 11 -36.84 -11.55 12.91
CA PHE A 11 -35.67 -10.71 12.69
C PHE A 11 -34.51 -11.66 12.41
N ILE A 12 -34.30 -11.99 11.13
CA ILE A 12 -33.04 -12.53 10.66
C ILE A 12 -32.05 -11.39 10.87
N SER A 13 -31.44 -11.40 12.06
CA SER A 13 -30.25 -10.62 12.33
C SER A 13 -29.25 -11.04 11.27
N CYS A 14 -29.03 -10.17 10.28
CA CYS A 14 -27.83 -10.19 9.45
C CYS A 14 -26.64 -10.13 10.40
N LEU A 15 -26.24 -11.30 10.90
CA LEU A 15 -24.88 -11.56 11.31
C LEU A 15 -24.08 -11.54 10.01
N ILE A 16 -23.84 -10.32 9.49
CA ILE A 16 -22.65 -10.07 8.72
C ILE A 16 -21.54 -10.58 9.63
N PRO A 17 -20.74 -11.57 9.21
CA PRO A 17 -19.55 -11.86 9.98
C PRO A 17 -18.75 -10.56 9.95
N LEU A 18 -18.78 -9.81 11.06
CA LEU A 18 -17.64 -8.98 11.41
C LEU A 18 -16.52 -10.00 11.55
N ILE A 19 -15.85 -10.32 10.43
CA ILE A 19 -14.52 -10.90 10.44
C ILE A 19 -13.74 -9.88 11.24
N SER A 20 -13.57 -10.23 12.50
CA SER A 20 -13.15 -9.30 13.52
C SER A 20 -11.74 -8.91 13.15
N SER A 21 -11.47 -7.62 12.98
CA SER A 21 -10.14 -7.03 12.87
C SER A 21 -9.21 -7.32 14.07
N ARG A 22 -9.60 -8.26 14.95
CA ARG A 22 -8.83 -8.74 16.09
C ARG A 22 -7.52 -9.40 15.67
N ASP A 23 -7.47 -10.10 14.54
CA ASP A 23 -6.28 -10.89 14.16
C ASP A 23 -5.35 -10.23 13.12
N CYS A 24 -5.69 -9.03 12.63
CA CYS A 24 -4.85 -8.29 11.69
C CYS A 24 -3.52 -7.86 12.36
N LYS A 25 -2.44 -8.60 12.09
CA LYS A 25 -1.12 -8.41 12.72
C LYS A 25 -0.45 -7.09 12.30
N TRP A 26 -0.71 -6.61 11.09
CA TRP A 26 -0.24 -5.30 10.59
C TRP A 26 -0.64 -4.11 11.48
N LEU A 27 -1.81 -4.20 12.13
CA LEU A 27 -2.34 -3.15 13.00
C LEU A 27 -1.81 -3.22 14.44
N HIS A 28 -0.94 -4.18 14.76
CA HIS A 28 -0.37 -4.26 16.09
C HIS A 28 0.54 -3.03 16.37
N PRO A 29 0.46 -2.37 17.54
CA PRO A 29 1.20 -1.13 17.82
C PRO A 29 2.72 -1.26 17.64
N LYS A 30 3.28 -2.43 17.99
CA LYS A 30 4.70 -2.73 17.78
C LYS A 30 5.13 -2.70 16.31
N GLN A 31 4.23 -2.64 15.32
CA GLN A 31 4.61 -2.58 13.91
C GLN A 31 4.88 -1.15 13.38
N GLU A 32 4.67 -0.11 14.19
CA GLU A 32 4.86 1.29 13.75
C GLU A 32 6.31 1.59 13.30
N TYR A 33 7.29 0.94 13.92
CA TYR A 33 8.69 1.13 13.54
C TYR A 33 8.99 0.65 12.11
N LEU A 34 8.21 -0.30 11.55
CA LEU A 34 8.47 -0.87 10.23
C LEU A 34 8.29 0.17 9.13
N SER A 35 7.26 1.01 9.24
CA SER A 35 7.03 2.10 8.29
C SER A 35 8.21 3.08 8.26
N LYS A 36 8.79 3.37 9.44
CA LYS A 36 10.01 4.19 9.55
C LYS A 36 11.22 3.48 8.92
N GLN A 37 11.41 2.19 9.19
CA GLN A 37 12.52 1.43 8.61
C GLN A 37 12.43 1.33 7.08
N ILE A 38 11.23 1.14 6.52
CA ILE A 38 11.00 1.12 5.07
C ILE A 38 11.43 2.45 4.46
N LEU A 39 10.92 3.58 4.97
CA LEU A 39 11.26 4.91 4.44
C LEU A 39 12.76 5.24 4.61
N GLN A 40 13.36 4.88 5.73
CA GLN A 40 14.81 5.06 5.95
C GLN A 40 15.64 4.25 4.97
N THR A 41 15.30 2.96 4.79
CA THR A 41 16.00 2.06 3.88
C THR A 41 15.82 2.51 2.43
N PHE A 42 14.63 2.95 2.05
CA PHE A 42 14.36 3.52 0.73
C PHE A 42 15.25 4.73 0.43
N ASN A 43 15.40 5.65 1.39
CA ASN A 43 16.27 6.82 1.20
C ASN A 43 17.77 6.45 1.15
N GLN A 44 18.17 5.32 1.73
CA GLN A 44 19.56 4.80 1.65
C GLN A 44 19.83 4.09 0.33
N MET A 45 18.78 3.56 -0.31
CA MET A 45 18.89 2.83 -1.58
C MET A 45 19.33 3.74 -2.72
N SER A 46 18.89 5.00 -2.74
CA SER A 46 19.34 5.96 -3.73
C SER A 46 20.69 6.56 -3.35
N SER A 47 21.60 6.69 -4.31
CA SER A 47 22.70 7.62 -4.14
C SER A 47 22.13 9.02 -3.89
N LEU A 48 22.70 9.75 -2.92
CA LEU A 48 22.39 11.17 -2.64
C LEU A 48 22.44 12.05 -3.91
N GLU A 49 23.18 11.57 -4.90
CA GLU A 49 23.26 12.08 -6.25
C GLU A 49 22.68 11.03 -7.20
N LEU A 50 21.36 10.96 -7.30
CA LEU A 50 20.79 10.69 -8.62
C LEU A 50 21.17 11.89 -9.47
N SER A 51 22.42 11.92 -9.97
CA SER A 51 22.99 12.96 -10.83
C SER A 51 22.38 12.87 -12.23
N PHE A 52 21.06 12.72 -12.30
CA PHE A 52 20.34 12.82 -13.53
C PHE A 52 20.40 14.29 -13.91
N GLY A 53 21.14 14.59 -14.99
CA GLY A 53 21.16 15.90 -15.58
C GLY A 53 19.74 16.44 -15.72
N PHE A 54 19.60 17.76 -15.64
CA PHE A 54 18.33 18.49 -15.68
C PHE A 54 17.28 17.77 -16.53
N CYS A 55 16.30 17.15 -15.88
CA CYS A 55 15.16 16.57 -16.55
C CYS A 55 14.16 17.71 -16.76
N PRO A 56 14.04 18.28 -17.97
CA PRO A 56 12.96 19.21 -18.24
C PRO A 56 11.68 18.47 -17.90
N GLN A 57 10.94 19.04 -16.97
CA GLN A 57 9.68 18.50 -16.49
C GLN A 57 8.68 18.51 -17.65
N ASN A 58 8.72 17.49 -18.51
CA ASN A 58 7.54 17.09 -19.26
C ASN A 58 6.64 16.40 -18.24
N VAL A 59 6.04 17.20 -17.36
CA VAL A 59 4.98 16.77 -16.45
C VAL A 59 3.84 16.37 -17.36
N THR A 60 3.81 15.10 -17.76
CA THR A 60 2.51 14.48 -18.00
C THR A 60 1.82 14.59 -16.65
N GLU A 61 0.73 15.35 -16.55
CA GLU A 61 0.00 15.52 -15.30
C GLU A 61 -0.29 14.12 -14.74
N LEU A 62 0.48 13.73 -13.73
CA LEU A 62 0.25 12.48 -13.04
C LEU A 62 -1.02 12.67 -12.22
N PRO A 63 -1.96 11.72 -12.27
CA PRO A 63 -3.20 11.87 -11.53
C PRO A 63 -2.86 12.00 -10.04
N ASN A 64 -3.57 12.90 -9.35
CA ASN A 64 -3.38 13.05 -7.92
C ASN A 64 -3.89 11.78 -7.24
N ILE A 65 -3.00 11.10 -6.54
CA ILE A 65 -3.29 9.84 -5.85
C ILE A 65 -3.66 10.04 -4.38
N ASP A 66 -3.57 11.24 -3.83
CA ASP A 66 -3.77 11.48 -2.39
C ASP A 66 -5.17 11.02 -1.94
N ASP A 67 -6.18 11.22 -2.79
CA ASP A 67 -7.55 10.77 -2.55
C ASP A 67 -7.69 9.24 -2.47
N LEU A 68 -6.81 8.48 -3.14
CA LEU A 68 -6.78 7.02 -3.05
C LEU A 68 -6.39 6.52 -1.67
N TYR A 69 -5.81 7.38 -0.82
CA TYR A 69 -5.42 7.02 0.56
C TYR A 69 -6.42 7.49 1.61
N ASN A 70 -7.53 8.13 1.22
CA ASN A 70 -8.61 8.50 2.14
C ASN A 70 -9.53 7.30 2.45
N ILE A 71 -8.93 6.22 2.96
CA ILE A 71 -9.60 4.95 3.20
C ILE A 71 -10.02 4.86 4.68
N THR A 72 -11.16 4.21 4.94
CA THR A 72 -11.66 3.98 6.30
C THR A 72 -11.76 2.52 6.70
N GLN A 73 -11.90 1.63 5.72
CA GLN A 73 -11.96 0.18 5.94
C GLN A 73 -10.55 -0.41 6.08
N VAL A 74 -10.39 -1.42 6.93
CA VAL A 74 -9.07 -2.00 7.24
C VAL A 74 -8.57 -2.84 6.08
N GLU A 75 -9.46 -3.62 5.49
CA GLU A 75 -9.24 -4.55 4.41
C GLU A 75 -8.79 -3.79 3.15
N GLU A 76 -9.54 -2.76 2.75
CA GLU A 76 -9.18 -1.88 1.63
C GLU A 76 -7.81 -1.22 1.85
N ALA A 77 -7.55 -0.73 3.06
CA ALA A 77 -6.29 -0.09 3.38
C ALA A 77 -5.12 -1.08 3.33
N ALA A 78 -5.32 -2.31 3.83
CA ALA A 78 -4.32 -3.36 3.79
C ALA A 78 -3.99 -3.74 2.33
N THR A 79 -5.01 -3.94 1.49
CA THR A 79 -4.84 -4.21 0.06
C THR A 79 -4.08 -3.08 -0.64
N THR A 80 -4.41 -1.82 -0.34
CA THR A 80 -3.73 -0.64 -0.90
C THR A 80 -2.24 -0.63 -0.57
N VAL A 81 -1.91 -0.82 0.70
CA VAL A 81 -0.52 -0.82 1.17
C VAL A 81 0.25 -1.98 0.55
N ARG A 82 -0.37 -3.17 0.46
CA ARG A 82 0.22 -4.35 -0.18
C ARG A 82 0.53 -4.08 -1.65
N GLU A 83 -0.37 -3.42 -2.36
CA GLU A 83 -0.20 -3.11 -3.79
C GLU A 83 0.91 -2.08 -4.03
N VAL A 84 0.98 -1.02 -3.22
CA VAL A 84 2.10 -0.06 -3.27
C VAL A 84 3.44 -0.78 -3.10
N PHE A 85 3.51 -1.76 -2.20
CA PHE A 85 4.72 -2.55 -1.98
C PHE A 85 5.03 -3.49 -3.15
N ASN A 86 4.03 -4.14 -3.73
CA ASN A 86 4.19 -4.95 -4.95
C ASN A 86 4.77 -4.12 -6.10
N GLN A 87 4.16 -2.97 -6.38
CA GLN A 87 4.59 -2.08 -7.45
C GLN A 87 5.99 -1.51 -7.20
N THR A 88 6.31 -1.18 -5.94
CA THR A 88 7.66 -0.79 -5.56
C THR A 88 8.67 -1.91 -5.85
N ILE A 89 8.37 -3.14 -5.42
CA ILE A 89 9.27 -4.28 -5.64
C ILE A 89 9.46 -4.54 -7.13
N TRP A 90 8.38 -4.50 -7.91
CA TRP A 90 8.40 -4.76 -9.34
C TRP A 90 9.27 -3.76 -10.10
N PHE A 91 9.09 -2.46 -9.84
CA PHE A 91 9.88 -1.40 -10.46
C PHE A 91 11.39 -1.59 -10.19
N TYR A 92 11.79 -1.75 -8.92
CA TYR A 92 13.22 -1.88 -8.59
C TYR A 92 13.80 -3.21 -9.04
N LYS A 93 13.04 -4.30 -9.06
CA LYS A 93 13.52 -5.56 -9.63
C LYS A 93 13.95 -5.39 -11.09
N LYS A 94 13.28 -4.52 -11.85
CA LYS A 94 13.60 -4.21 -13.24
C LYS A 94 14.69 -3.17 -13.40
N HIS A 95 14.72 -2.15 -12.54
CA HIS A 95 15.50 -0.93 -12.76
C HIS A 95 16.60 -0.64 -11.71
N HIS A 96 16.77 -1.44 -10.65
CA HIS A 96 17.72 -1.14 -9.57
C HIS A 96 19.17 -0.96 -10.07
N THR A 97 19.58 -1.73 -11.07
CA THR A 97 20.93 -1.64 -11.65
C THR A 97 21.10 -0.33 -12.45
N ASP A 98 20.12 0.02 -13.29
CA ASP A 98 20.14 1.24 -14.10
C ASP A 98 20.08 2.52 -13.26
N LEU A 99 19.38 2.43 -12.13
CA LEU A 99 19.28 3.47 -11.10
C LEU A 99 20.48 3.52 -10.16
N GLN A 100 21.45 2.62 -10.31
CA GLN A 100 22.64 2.52 -9.48
C GLN A 100 22.28 2.46 -7.98
N CYS A 101 21.22 1.72 -7.65
CA CYS A 101 20.79 1.55 -6.27
C CYS A 101 21.88 0.89 -5.44
N GLN A 102 21.99 1.28 -4.17
CA GLN A 102 22.86 0.58 -3.22
C GLN A 102 22.30 -0.81 -2.95
N GLU A 103 22.97 -1.85 -3.45
CA GLU A 103 22.45 -3.22 -3.47
C GLU A 103 22.00 -3.72 -2.08
N LYS A 104 22.81 -3.50 -1.05
CA LYS A 104 22.46 -3.90 0.33
C LYS A 104 21.21 -3.20 0.86
N ALA A 105 21.00 -1.94 0.48
CA ALA A 105 19.81 -1.20 0.87
C ALA A 105 18.58 -1.68 0.09
N TRP A 106 18.75 -2.01 -1.19
CA TRP A 106 17.71 -2.63 -2.00
C TRP A 106 17.26 -4.00 -1.45
N GLU A 107 18.20 -4.91 -1.18
CA GLU A 107 17.92 -6.22 -0.58
C GLU A 107 17.18 -6.08 0.76
N ARG A 108 17.62 -5.15 1.61
CA ARG A 108 16.97 -4.86 2.89
C ARG A 108 15.57 -4.29 2.69
N LEU A 109 15.38 -3.41 1.71
CA LEU A 109 14.06 -2.86 1.39
C LEU A 109 13.12 -3.98 0.96
N GLN A 110 13.54 -4.83 0.02
CA GLN A 110 12.75 -5.97 -0.44
C GLN A 110 12.34 -6.89 0.72
N ALA A 111 13.28 -7.24 1.61
CA ALA A 111 12.99 -8.07 2.78
C ALA A 111 11.97 -7.41 3.72
N LEU A 112 12.09 -6.11 3.98
CA LEU A 112 11.14 -5.35 4.80
C LEU A 112 9.75 -5.30 4.17
N LEU A 113 9.67 -5.05 2.86
CA LEU A 113 8.40 -4.98 2.14
C LEU A 113 7.69 -6.34 2.18
N HIS A 114 8.38 -7.44 1.84
CA HIS A 114 7.80 -8.79 1.93
C HIS A 114 7.38 -9.15 3.35
N TYR A 115 8.17 -8.81 4.35
CA TYR A 115 7.80 -9.06 5.74
C TYR A 115 6.48 -8.35 6.11
N VAL A 116 6.29 -7.09 5.71
CA VAL A 116 5.04 -6.37 6.00
C VAL A 116 3.88 -6.90 5.16
N GLN A 117 4.10 -7.33 3.91
CA GLN A 117 3.06 -7.97 3.10
C GLN A 117 2.49 -9.20 3.79
N ASN A 118 3.33 -10.05 4.36
CA ASN A 118 2.87 -11.22 5.13
C ASN A 118 2.03 -10.83 6.37
N LEU A 119 2.26 -9.64 6.96
CA LEU A 119 1.43 -9.13 8.07
C LEU A 119 0.10 -8.54 7.59
N LEU A 120 0.04 -8.10 6.33
CA LEU A 120 -1.15 -7.54 5.69
C LEU A 120 -2.11 -8.64 5.24
N ASP A 121 -1.60 -9.82 4.88
CA ASP A 121 -2.43 -10.94 4.41
C ASP A 121 -3.44 -11.40 5.47
N ASP A 122 -3.10 -11.32 6.77
CA ASP A 122 -4.06 -11.59 7.86
C ASP A 122 -5.24 -10.59 7.91
N CYS A 123 -5.17 -9.50 7.14
CA CYS A 123 -6.13 -8.39 7.14
C CYS A 123 -6.94 -8.32 5.84
N ILE A 124 -6.64 -9.17 4.85
CA ILE A 124 -7.23 -9.13 3.52
C ILE A 124 -8.02 -10.42 3.31
N PRO A 125 -9.36 -10.36 3.20
CA PRO A 125 -10.17 -11.51 2.83
C PRO A 125 -9.75 -12.09 1.48
N GLU A 126 -9.86 -13.41 1.30
CA GLU A 126 -9.49 -14.10 0.05
C GLU A 126 -10.23 -13.55 -1.19
N ASP A 127 -11.43 -12.99 -1.01
CA ASP A 127 -12.26 -12.41 -2.07
C ASP A 127 -12.05 -10.89 -2.29
N ALA A 128 -11.24 -10.24 -1.45
CA ALA A 128 -10.97 -8.80 -1.53
C ALA A 128 -9.83 -8.42 -2.51
N GLU A 129 -9.27 -9.40 -3.22
CA GLU A 129 -8.04 -9.25 -3.99
C GLU A 129 -8.20 -8.42 -5.29
N ASN A 130 -9.43 -8.13 -5.72
CA ASN A 130 -9.73 -7.39 -6.96
C ASN A 130 -10.48 -6.08 -6.70
N SER A 131 -10.00 -5.25 -5.77
CA SER A 131 -10.61 -3.94 -5.55
C SER A 131 -10.26 -2.98 -6.70
N GLU A 132 -11.22 -2.16 -7.14
CA GLU A 132 -11.02 -1.07 -8.12
C GLU A 132 -9.81 -0.18 -7.75
N LEU A 133 -9.54 -0.06 -6.46
CA LEU A 133 -8.44 0.71 -5.92
C LEU A 133 -7.06 0.08 -6.17
N THR A 134 -6.97 -1.26 -6.16
CA THR A 134 -5.74 -1.99 -6.56
C THR A 134 -5.40 -1.67 -8.01
N HIS A 135 -6.39 -1.74 -8.90
CA HIS A 135 -6.23 -1.37 -10.31
C HIS A 135 -5.78 0.08 -10.48
N LYS A 136 -6.36 1.03 -9.74
CA LYS A 136 -5.93 2.44 -9.80
C LYS A 136 -4.48 2.65 -9.37
N VAL A 137 -4.01 1.91 -8.36
CA VAL A 137 -2.60 1.95 -7.95
C VAL A 137 -1.72 1.33 -9.03
N SER A 138 -2.05 0.15 -9.54
CA SER A 138 -1.27 -0.48 -10.62
C SER A 138 -1.23 0.40 -11.88
N ASP A 139 -2.36 0.98 -12.29
CA ASP A 139 -2.48 1.88 -13.44
C ASP A 139 -1.61 3.13 -13.27
N TYR A 140 -1.57 3.69 -12.07
CA TYR A 140 -0.68 4.81 -11.76
C TYR A 140 0.80 4.45 -12.00
N PHE A 141 1.23 3.27 -11.56
CA PHE A 141 2.59 2.78 -11.80
C PHE A 141 2.85 2.45 -13.27
N ASN A 142 1.87 1.89 -13.98
CA ASN A 142 1.96 1.64 -15.42
C ASN A 142 2.12 2.94 -16.21
N ILE A 143 1.41 4.02 -15.82
CA ILE A 143 1.56 5.36 -16.41
C ILE A 143 2.96 5.90 -16.16
N LEU A 144 3.48 5.73 -14.94
CA LEU A 144 4.83 6.13 -14.57
C LEU A 144 5.91 5.42 -15.39
N GLU A 145 5.74 4.13 -15.67
CA GLU A 145 6.69 3.30 -16.42
C GLU A 145 6.56 3.38 -17.95
N LYS A 146 5.59 4.14 -18.47
CA LYS A 146 5.32 4.20 -19.92
C LYS A 146 6.47 4.78 -20.76
N ASN A 147 7.44 5.42 -20.11
CA ASN A 147 8.63 6.00 -20.74
C ASN A 147 9.89 5.43 -20.07
N ASP A 148 10.79 4.84 -20.86
CA ASP A 148 12.01 4.17 -20.38
C ASP A 148 13.23 5.11 -20.31
N SER A 149 13.00 6.42 -20.35
CA SER A 149 14.08 7.40 -20.21
C SER A 149 14.56 7.48 -18.76
N LYS A 150 15.85 7.78 -18.55
CA LYS A 150 16.42 8.04 -17.22
C LYS A 150 15.62 9.09 -16.42
N CYS A 151 15.08 10.09 -17.11
CA CYS A 151 14.23 11.11 -16.49
C CYS A 151 12.87 10.56 -16.03
N ALA A 152 12.27 9.66 -16.79
CA ALA A 152 11.06 8.97 -16.36
C ALA A 152 11.32 8.11 -15.13
N HIS A 153 12.44 7.36 -15.08
CA HIS A 153 12.80 6.58 -13.89
C HIS A 153 13.01 7.45 -12.65
N ASN A 154 13.58 8.65 -12.78
CA ASN A 154 13.68 9.59 -11.66
C ASN A 154 12.29 10.07 -11.18
N MET A 155 11.38 10.37 -12.11
CA MET A 155 10.00 10.70 -11.77
C MET A 155 9.31 9.52 -11.07
N VAL A 156 9.51 8.29 -11.53
CA VAL A 156 8.98 7.10 -10.86
C VAL A 156 9.56 6.97 -9.46
N HIS A 157 10.87 7.14 -9.28
CA HIS A 157 11.53 7.11 -7.97
C HIS A 157 10.89 8.09 -6.96
N ILE A 158 10.70 9.35 -7.38
CA ILE A 158 10.07 10.40 -6.55
C ILE A 158 8.63 10.01 -6.20
N ASN A 159 7.87 9.49 -7.15
CA ASN A 159 6.47 9.11 -6.92
C ASN A 159 6.35 7.84 -6.08
N ILE A 160 7.27 6.88 -6.18
CA ILE A 160 7.36 5.74 -5.26
C ILE A 160 7.58 6.24 -3.83
N LYS A 161 8.50 7.19 -3.64
CA LYS A 161 8.73 7.79 -2.32
C LYS A 161 7.44 8.38 -1.76
N LYS A 162 6.70 9.14 -2.58
CA LYS A 162 5.39 9.72 -2.19
C LYS A 162 4.40 8.62 -1.79
N ASN A 163 4.26 7.56 -2.59
CA ASN A 163 3.37 6.43 -2.29
C ASN A 163 3.76 5.70 -0.99
N LEU A 164 5.05 5.45 -0.75
CA LEU A 164 5.51 4.84 0.50
C LEU A 164 5.21 5.73 1.72
N GLN A 165 5.30 7.05 1.58
CA GLN A 165 4.93 8.00 2.63
C GLN A 165 3.42 7.99 2.91
N LEU A 166 2.60 7.97 1.86
CA LEU A 166 1.14 7.88 1.97
C LEU A 166 0.70 6.54 2.58
N ALA A 167 1.28 5.42 2.15
CA ALA A 167 1.05 4.10 2.72
C ALA A 167 1.47 4.01 4.19
N SER A 168 2.58 4.66 4.57
CA SER A 168 3.02 4.79 5.96
C SER A 168 2.02 5.60 6.79
N HIS A 169 1.53 6.72 6.25
CA HIS A 169 0.52 7.55 6.91
C HIS A 169 -0.78 6.78 7.12
N LEU A 170 -1.28 6.11 6.07
CA LEU A 170 -2.47 5.26 6.12
C LEU A 170 -2.33 4.17 7.19
N SER A 171 -1.17 3.49 7.24
CA SER A 171 -0.86 2.49 8.26
C SER A 171 -0.95 3.06 9.69
N SER A 172 -0.37 4.24 9.93
CA SER A 172 -0.43 4.90 11.24
C SER A 172 -1.88 5.28 11.61
N THR A 173 -2.63 5.84 10.66
CA THR A 173 -4.04 6.20 10.84
C THR A 173 -4.90 4.99 11.19
N MET A 174 -4.72 3.85 10.51
CA MET A 174 -5.48 2.63 10.82
C MET A 174 -5.14 2.07 12.20
N ARG A 175 -3.87 2.07 12.61
CA ARG A 175 -3.46 1.67 13.96
C ARG A 175 -4.10 2.55 15.04
N ARG A 176 -4.07 3.88 14.84
CA ARG A 176 -4.70 4.83 15.78
C ARG A 176 -6.20 4.60 15.89
N ARG A 177 -6.89 4.40 14.76
CA ARG A 177 -8.34 4.11 14.76
C ARG A 177 -8.67 2.81 15.49
N ARG A 178 -7.83 1.78 15.39
CA ARG A 178 -8.01 0.53 16.17
C ARG A 178 -7.88 0.76 17.67
N LEU A 179 -6.97 1.63 18.11
CA LEU A 179 -6.77 1.94 19.54
C LEU A 179 -7.91 2.78 20.15
N LEU A 180 -8.67 3.50 19.32
CA LEU A 180 -9.78 4.35 19.74
C LEU A 180 -11.14 3.62 19.71
N LYS A 181 -11.19 2.39 19.21
CA LYS A 181 -12.37 1.51 19.21
C LYS A 181 -12.31 0.53 20.37
#